data_AF-A0A9N8F394-F1
#
_entry.id   AF-A0A9N8F394-F1
#
_cell.length_a   1.000
_cell.length_b   1.000
_cell.length_c   1.000
_cell.angle_alpha   90.00
_cell.angle_beta   90.00
_cell.angle_gamma   90.00
#
_symmetry.space_group_name_H-M   'P 1'
#
loop_
_entity.id
_entity.type
_entity.pdbx_description
1 polymer ?
#
loop_
_entity_poly.entity_id
_entity_poly.type
_entity_poly.pdbx_seq_one_letter_code
_entity_poly.pdbx_strand_id
1 'polypeptide(L)'
;MKVVAFSWPIKARMLVSVASWLFLMLSHGASLVRGEVMITEVAAKSSRSTCLGRDWVEIHNPNATAPVDLFTGGYVLHDDKGVTNEQAFFFPPGTVLQPGEYRIWCTKSEPREESPQFGIGRQDTVTLAAVSSASSSVEVGTGRAMGLYQVVSSTGPLPYITVMDGFDVSYAWDSTTGRYEYTSTPTPGAGNVLTPVGSTAEQIAALKTQLTAQNDLGAVFFNMDDRGLSVPDGMDTVLDLRLVMVEDDYSYLLQNASYEVYRPFQS
;
A
#
# COMPACT_ATOMS: atom_id res chain seq x y z
N MET A 1 13.31 -107.70 35.55
CA MET A 1 14.05 -107.24 36.75
C MET A 1 15.37 -106.60 36.30
N LYS A 2 15.39 -105.27 36.14
CA LYS A 2 16.51 -104.34 36.37
C LYS A 2 16.16 -102.99 35.74
N VAL A 3 15.98 -102.00 36.61
CA VAL A 3 15.93 -100.56 36.33
C VAL A 3 17.36 -100.05 36.23
N VAL A 4 17.67 -99.18 35.26
CA VAL A 4 18.74 -98.16 35.39
C VAL A 4 18.29 -96.90 34.62
N ALA A 5 18.53 -95.74 35.23
CA ALA A 5 17.98 -94.42 34.91
C ALA A 5 19.02 -93.45 34.31
N PHE A 6 18.55 -92.22 34.02
CA PHE A 6 19.27 -90.96 33.72
C PHE A 6 19.85 -90.81 32.30
N SER A 7 19.82 -89.67 31.60
CA SER A 7 19.56 -88.26 31.94
C SER A 7 19.13 -87.47 30.69
N TRP A 8 18.54 -86.28 30.89
CA TRP A 8 18.28 -85.27 29.84
C TRP A 8 19.53 -84.41 29.58
N PRO A 9 19.62 -83.76 28.40
CA PRO A 9 19.52 -82.30 28.47
C PRO A 9 18.62 -81.66 27.40
N ILE A 10 18.07 -80.54 27.87
CA ILE A 10 17.24 -79.52 27.23
C ILE A 10 17.98 -78.90 26.03
N LYS A 11 17.35 -78.89 24.84
CA LYS A 11 17.83 -78.08 23.71
C LYS A 11 17.18 -76.70 23.75
N ALA A 12 18.02 -75.68 23.88
CA ALA A 12 17.66 -74.27 23.82
C ALA A 12 16.99 -73.91 22.49
N ARG A 13 15.83 -73.25 22.56
CA ARG A 13 15.19 -72.60 21.41
C ARG A 13 15.77 -71.21 21.24
N MET A 14 16.44 -71.00 20.12
CA MET A 14 16.95 -69.71 19.67
C MET A 14 15.76 -68.84 19.25
N LEU A 15 15.50 -67.77 20.00
CA LEU A 15 14.57 -66.71 19.62
C LEU A 15 15.28 -65.79 18.63
N VAL A 16 14.81 -65.78 17.37
CA VAL A 16 15.19 -64.75 16.39
C VAL A 16 14.35 -63.52 16.69
N SER A 17 14.98 -62.51 17.28
CA SER A 17 14.42 -61.17 17.47
C SER A 17 14.36 -60.49 16.10
N VAL A 18 13.17 -60.37 15.53
CA VAL A 18 12.92 -59.48 14.39
C VAL A 18 12.79 -58.09 14.97
N ALA A 19 13.90 -57.36 15.02
CA ALA A 19 13.90 -55.94 15.35
C ALA A 19 13.10 -55.19 14.26
N SER A 20 11.85 -54.90 14.56
CA SER A 20 11.00 -54.03 13.77
C SER A 20 11.58 -52.62 13.85
N TRP A 21 12.21 -52.19 12.75
CA TRP A 21 12.66 -50.82 12.55
C TRP A 21 11.42 -49.93 12.45
N LEU A 22 10.94 -49.45 13.59
CA LEU A 22 9.99 -48.36 13.64
C LEU A 22 10.76 -47.09 13.22
N PHE A 23 10.81 -46.84 11.91
CA PHE A 23 11.16 -45.53 11.37
C PHE A 23 10.05 -44.57 11.81
N LEU A 24 10.23 -43.98 12.99
CA LEU A 24 9.50 -42.79 13.38
C LEU A 24 9.96 -41.69 12.42
N MET A 25 9.27 -41.58 11.27
CA MET A 25 9.32 -40.39 10.45
C MET A 25 8.76 -39.28 11.33
N LEU A 26 9.65 -38.55 12.01
CA LEU A 26 9.35 -37.19 12.41
C LEU A 26 9.02 -36.47 11.11
N SER A 27 7.73 -36.41 10.78
CA SER A 27 7.19 -35.35 9.95
C SER A 27 7.49 -34.08 10.72
N HIS A 28 8.67 -33.51 10.47
CA HIS A 28 8.85 -32.09 10.60
C HIS A 28 7.78 -31.53 9.67
N GLY A 29 6.66 -31.11 10.25
CA GLY A 29 5.82 -30.12 9.59
C GLY A 29 6.78 -29.00 9.24
N ALA A 30 7.18 -28.95 7.98
CA ALA A 30 7.80 -27.78 7.42
C ALA A 30 6.73 -26.70 7.61
N SER A 31 6.84 -25.94 8.70
CA SER A 31 6.13 -24.68 8.83
C SER A 31 6.80 -23.77 7.81
N LEU A 32 6.33 -23.87 6.57
CA LEU A 32 6.61 -22.90 5.55
C LEU A 32 5.69 -21.72 5.86
N VAL A 33 6.06 -20.88 6.83
CA VAL A 33 5.47 -19.52 6.92
C VAL A 33 6.08 -18.72 5.78
N ARG A 34 5.57 -18.93 4.57
CA ARG A 34 5.86 -18.09 3.40
C ARG A 34 4.72 -18.22 2.41
N GLY A 35 3.84 -17.22 2.44
CA GLY A 35 2.67 -17.19 1.58
C GLY A 35 1.46 -16.43 2.12
N GLU A 36 1.50 -15.84 3.33
CA GLU A 36 0.38 -14.99 3.74
C GLU A 36 0.46 -13.67 2.99
N VAL A 37 -0.67 -13.24 2.45
CA VAL A 37 -0.83 -11.96 1.75
C VAL A 37 -0.24 -10.85 2.61
N MET A 38 0.54 -9.94 2.03
CA MET A 38 1.25 -8.93 2.81
C MET A 38 1.06 -7.55 2.24
N ILE A 39 1.07 -6.54 3.11
CA ILE A 39 1.29 -5.17 2.69
C ILE A 39 2.75 -5.08 2.23
N THR A 40 3.00 -4.53 1.05
CA THR A 40 4.37 -4.34 0.52
C THR A 40 4.78 -2.90 0.54
N GLU A 41 3.84 -1.97 0.35
CA GLU A 41 4.16 -0.56 0.24
C GLU A 41 2.94 0.28 0.61
N VAL A 42 3.17 1.40 1.29
CA VAL A 42 2.13 2.40 1.56
C VAL A 42 2.66 3.78 1.22
N ALA A 43 1.82 4.67 0.71
CA ALA A 43 2.17 6.08 0.60
C ALA A 43 1.07 6.93 1.21
N ALA A 44 1.49 7.92 1.99
CA ALA A 44 0.67 9.10 2.23
C ALA A 44 0.72 10.00 0.99
N LYS A 45 -0.12 11.06 0.94
CA LYS A 45 -0.29 12.11 -0.09
C LYS A 45 0.95 12.67 -0.85
N SER A 46 2.15 12.17 -0.60
CA SER A 46 3.41 12.48 -1.27
C SER A 46 3.60 11.82 -2.64
N SER A 47 2.95 10.70 -2.99
CA SER A 47 3.19 10.06 -4.30
C SER A 47 2.32 10.69 -5.41
N ARG A 48 2.87 11.60 -6.22
CA ARG A 48 2.10 12.29 -7.27
C ARG A 48 1.72 11.40 -8.44
N SER A 49 2.47 10.33 -8.67
CA SER A 49 2.31 9.42 -9.82
C SER A 49 1.22 8.35 -9.62
N THR A 50 0.87 8.01 -8.39
CA THR A 50 -0.05 6.91 -8.05
C THR A 50 -1.33 7.46 -7.42
N CYS A 51 -2.48 6.86 -7.74
CA CYS A 51 -3.78 7.19 -7.13
C CYS A 51 -4.15 8.68 -7.19
N LEU A 52 -3.69 9.41 -8.22
CA LEU A 52 -3.90 10.86 -8.37
C LEU A 52 -3.45 11.66 -7.13
N GLY A 53 -2.37 11.23 -6.47
CA GLY A 53 -1.84 11.87 -5.27
C GLY A 53 -2.57 11.54 -3.97
N ARG A 54 -3.54 10.60 -3.99
CA ARG A 54 -4.18 10.09 -2.77
C ARG A 54 -3.27 9.10 -2.05
N ASP A 55 -3.57 8.87 -0.78
CA ASP A 55 -2.91 7.80 -0.04
C ASP A 55 -3.24 6.45 -0.69
N TRP A 56 -2.34 5.49 -0.58
CA TRP A 56 -2.60 4.15 -1.08
C TRP A 56 -1.85 3.09 -0.30
N VAL A 57 -2.38 1.88 -0.39
CA VAL A 57 -1.81 0.66 0.19
C VAL A 57 -1.66 -0.36 -0.92
N GLU A 58 -0.48 -0.93 -1.05
CA GLU A 58 -0.23 -2.06 -1.92
C GLU A 58 -0.19 -3.35 -1.10
N ILE A 59 -0.89 -4.36 -1.61
CA ILE A 59 -0.92 -5.70 -1.06
C ILE A 59 -0.46 -6.68 -2.13
N HIS A 60 0.41 -7.60 -1.74
CA HIS A 60 0.98 -8.63 -2.58
C HIS A 60 0.55 -10.02 -2.10
N ASN A 61 0.20 -10.89 -3.06
CA ASN A 61 0.10 -12.32 -2.84
C ASN A 61 1.45 -13.00 -3.18
N PRO A 62 2.31 -13.33 -2.20
CA PRO A 62 3.61 -13.94 -2.47
C PRO A 62 3.51 -15.42 -2.86
N ASN A 63 2.31 -16.02 -2.87
CA ASN A 63 2.15 -17.39 -3.28
C ASN A 63 2.43 -17.53 -4.78
N ALA A 64 3.30 -18.48 -5.15
CA ALA A 64 3.69 -18.71 -6.54
C ALA A 64 2.64 -19.49 -7.36
N THR A 65 1.64 -20.10 -6.73
CA THR A 65 0.75 -21.08 -7.39
C THR A 65 -0.73 -20.95 -7.05
N ALA A 66 -1.08 -20.39 -5.88
CA ALA A 66 -2.46 -20.32 -5.41
C ALA A 66 -2.95 -18.87 -5.35
N PRO A 67 -4.16 -18.59 -5.89
CA PRO A 67 -4.81 -17.31 -5.68
C PRO A 67 -5.29 -17.18 -4.23
N VAL A 68 -5.47 -15.94 -3.77
CA VAL A 68 -6.05 -15.61 -2.46
C VAL A 68 -7.29 -14.76 -2.63
N ASP A 69 -8.42 -15.23 -2.11
CA ASP A 69 -9.67 -14.48 -2.07
C ASP A 69 -9.76 -13.67 -0.77
N LEU A 70 -9.68 -12.35 -0.90
CA LEU A 70 -9.67 -11.43 0.24
C LEU A 70 -11.05 -11.28 0.88
N PHE A 71 -12.13 -11.52 0.13
CA PHE A 71 -13.48 -11.44 0.65
C PHE A 71 -13.84 -12.69 1.45
N THR A 72 -13.72 -13.87 0.85
CA THR A 72 -14.07 -15.13 1.55
C THR A 72 -13.06 -15.49 2.64
N GLY A 73 -11.81 -15.03 2.51
CA GLY A 73 -10.81 -15.08 3.59
C GLY A 73 -11.09 -14.12 4.75
N GLY A 74 -12.09 -13.24 4.63
CA GLY A 74 -12.46 -12.29 5.67
C GLY A 74 -11.37 -11.28 5.97
N TYR A 75 -10.62 -10.86 4.96
CA TYR A 75 -9.57 -9.87 5.13
C TYR A 75 -10.17 -8.49 5.38
N VAL A 76 -9.50 -7.70 6.21
CA VAL A 76 -9.88 -6.32 6.54
C VAL A 76 -8.63 -5.48 6.59
N LEU A 77 -8.67 -4.32 5.94
CA LEU A 77 -7.62 -3.32 5.99
C LEU A 77 -8.05 -2.17 6.90
N HIS A 78 -7.20 -1.75 7.84
CA HIS A 78 -7.52 -0.65 8.74
C HIS A 78 -6.28 0.17 9.13
N ASP A 79 -6.52 1.40 9.57
CA ASP A 79 -5.52 2.28 10.19
C ASP A 79 -5.35 1.93 11.69
N ASP A 80 -4.73 2.82 12.45
CA ASP A 80 -4.50 2.66 13.89
C ASP A 80 -5.79 2.62 14.74
N LYS A 81 -6.95 2.96 14.16
CA LYS A 81 -8.25 2.89 14.85
C LYS A 81 -8.82 1.47 14.94
N GLY A 82 -8.22 0.50 14.24
CA GLY A 82 -8.53 -0.91 14.38
C GLY A 82 -9.70 -1.43 13.54
N VAL A 83 -9.85 -2.76 13.53
CA VAL A 83 -10.83 -3.51 12.71
C VAL A 83 -12.30 -3.20 13.02
N THR A 84 -12.61 -2.70 14.21
CA THR A 84 -13.99 -2.36 14.63
C THR A 84 -14.40 -0.94 14.25
N ASN A 85 -13.47 -0.14 13.72
CA ASN A 85 -13.79 1.21 13.27
C ASN A 85 -14.71 1.20 12.04
N GLU A 86 -15.57 2.21 11.91
CA GLU A 86 -16.49 2.35 10.76
C GLU A 86 -15.75 2.54 9.42
N GLN A 87 -14.51 3.02 9.46
CA GLN A 87 -13.65 3.21 8.28
C GLN A 87 -12.77 1.99 7.96
N ALA A 88 -12.85 0.91 8.76
CA ALA A 88 -12.18 -0.33 8.43
C ALA A 88 -12.74 -0.90 7.11
N PHE A 89 -11.84 -1.23 6.20
CA PHE A 89 -12.17 -1.60 4.83
C PHE A 89 -12.27 -3.11 4.68
N PHE A 90 -13.47 -3.57 4.36
CA PHE A 90 -13.78 -4.96 4.04
C PHE A 90 -13.73 -5.09 2.51
N PHE A 91 -12.93 -6.02 2.00
CA PHE A 91 -12.81 -6.20 0.55
C PHE A 91 -14.15 -6.65 -0.05
N PRO A 92 -14.58 -6.11 -1.20
CA PRO A 92 -15.84 -6.50 -1.82
C PRO A 92 -15.79 -7.93 -2.38
N PRO A 93 -16.96 -8.59 -2.58
CA PRO A 93 -17.03 -9.91 -3.20
C PRO A 93 -16.30 -9.98 -4.55
N GLY A 94 -15.60 -11.09 -4.80
CA GLY A 94 -14.82 -11.29 -6.02
C GLY A 94 -13.43 -10.66 -6.00
N THR A 95 -13.00 -10.08 -4.87
CA THR A 95 -11.63 -9.58 -4.71
C THR A 95 -10.64 -10.72 -4.54
N VAL A 96 -10.11 -11.21 -5.66
CA VAL A 96 -9.10 -12.27 -5.71
C VAL A 96 -7.76 -11.72 -6.18
N LEU A 97 -6.69 -12.02 -5.44
CA LEU A 97 -5.31 -11.81 -5.84
C LEU A 97 -4.76 -13.08 -6.48
N GLN A 98 -4.32 -12.98 -7.73
CA GLN A 98 -3.65 -14.06 -8.44
C GLN A 98 -2.27 -14.36 -7.83
N PRO A 99 -1.67 -15.53 -8.13
CA PRO A 99 -0.31 -15.84 -7.68
C PRO A 99 0.70 -14.76 -8.11
N GLY A 100 1.47 -14.22 -7.16
CA GLY A 100 2.45 -13.16 -7.39
C GLY A 100 1.86 -11.78 -7.70
N GLU A 101 0.54 -11.60 -7.59
CA GLU A 101 -0.10 -10.32 -7.91
C GLU A 101 0.18 -9.27 -6.84
N TYR A 102 0.57 -8.08 -7.30
CA TYR A 102 0.57 -6.83 -6.54
C TYR A 102 -0.67 -6.04 -6.91
N ARG A 103 -1.43 -5.57 -5.92
CA ARG A 103 -2.61 -4.74 -6.15
C ARG A 103 -2.61 -3.54 -5.22
N ILE A 104 -3.04 -2.41 -5.77
CA ILE A 104 -3.06 -1.11 -5.11
C ILE A 104 -4.50 -0.76 -4.75
N TRP A 105 -4.71 -0.31 -3.51
CA TRP A 105 -5.94 0.31 -3.05
C TRP A 105 -5.70 1.78 -2.74
N CYS A 106 -6.19 2.64 -3.63
CA CYS A 106 -6.24 4.07 -3.41
C CYS A 106 -7.24 4.40 -2.31
N THR A 107 -6.87 5.15 -1.28
CA THR A 107 -7.81 5.56 -0.24
C THR A 107 -8.70 6.70 -0.71
N LYS A 108 -9.87 6.87 -0.07
CA LYS A 108 -10.83 7.95 -0.30
C LYS A 108 -11.20 8.13 -1.78
N SER A 109 -11.27 7.01 -2.49
CA SER A 109 -11.69 6.94 -3.88
C SER A 109 -13.17 6.56 -3.95
N GLU A 110 -13.79 6.90 -5.08
CA GLU A 110 -15.17 6.53 -5.41
C GLU A 110 -15.16 5.39 -6.44
N PRO A 111 -16.07 4.40 -6.34
CA PRO A 111 -17.11 4.28 -5.31
C PRO A 111 -16.52 3.89 -3.93
N ARG A 112 -17.12 4.41 -2.85
CA ARG A 112 -16.60 4.24 -1.49
C ARG A 112 -16.47 2.79 -1.05
N GLU A 113 -17.36 1.92 -1.50
CA GLU A 113 -17.39 0.51 -1.12
C GLU A 113 -16.22 -0.30 -1.70
N GLU A 114 -15.53 0.23 -2.72
CA GLU A 114 -14.38 -0.40 -3.38
C GLU A 114 -13.04 0.20 -2.94
N SER A 115 -13.06 1.15 -2.02
CA SER A 115 -11.89 1.92 -1.58
C SER A 115 -11.83 2.04 -0.05
N PRO A 116 -10.66 1.88 0.58
CA PRO A 116 -10.48 2.26 1.97
C PRO A 116 -10.81 3.74 2.18
N GLN A 117 -11.49 4.09 3.28
CA GLN A 117 -11.92 5.47 3.56
C GLN A 117 -11.14 6.16 4.69
N PHE A 118 -10.20 5.45 5.32
CA PHE A 118 -9.24 6.05 6.24
C PHE A 118 -8.17 6.85 5.47
N GLY A 119 -7.48 7.77 6.15
CA GLY A 119 -6.28 8.42 5.62
C GLY A 119 -5.03 7.77 6.19
N ILE A 120 -3.89 7.97 5.54
CA ILE A 120 -2.58 7.54 6.04
C ILE A 120 -1.80 8.79 6.45
N GLY A 121 -1.72 8.99 7.76
CA GLY A 121 -1.05 10.09 8.42
C GLY A 121 0.30 9.72 9.00
N ARG A 122 0.89 10.69 9.70
CA ARG A 122 2.13 10.50 10.46
C ARG A 122 1.84 9.59 11.65
N GLN A 123 2.72 8.63 11.93
CA GLN A 123 2.59 7.69 13.05
C GLN A 123 1.42 6.68 12.95
N ASP A 124 0.57 6.79 11.93
CA ASP A 124 -0.46 5.80 11.65
C ASP A 124 0.18 4.44 11.43
N THR A 125 -0.60 3.39 11.69
CA THR A 125 -0.23 2.02 11.35
C THR A 125 -1.25 1.50 10.37
N VAL A 126 -0.80 0.96 9.23
CA VAL A 126 -1.69 0.25 8.31
C VAL A 126 -1.59 -1.23 8.60
N THR A 127 -2.73 -1.87 8.83
CA THR A 127 -2.82 -3.27 9.20
C THR A 127 -3.78 -4.01 8.30
N LEU A 128 -3.32 -5.13 7.75
CA LEU A 128 -4.12 -6.17 7.13
C LEU A 128 -4.37 -7.24 8.18
N ALA A 129 -5.64 -7.49 8.49
CA ALA A 129 -6.08 -8.56 9.37
C ALA A 129 -6.97 -9.53 8.61
N ALA A 130 -7.12 -10.75 9.11
CA ALA A 130 -8.05 -11.75 8.59
C ALA A 130 -8.76 -12.46 9.74
N VAL A 131 -9.87 -13.10 9.44
CA VAL A 131 -10.64 -13.86 10.44
C VAL A 131 -9.82 -15.05 10.90
N SER A 132 -9.66 -15.19 12.20
CA SER A 132 -9.04 -16.36 12.81
C SER A 132 -9.94 -17.58 12.61
N SER A 133 -9.34 -18.66 12.11
CA SER A 133 -9.98 -19.97 11.91
C SER A 133 -10.59 -20.55 13.20
N ALA A 134 -10.23 -20.02 14.37
CA ALA A 134 -10.78 -20.40 15.68
C ALA A 134 -12.21 -19.88 15.95
N SER A 135 -12.79 -19.05 15.07
CA SER A 135 -14.02 -18.30 15.35
C SER A 135 -14.96 -18.13 14.14
N SER A 136 -15.05 -19.15 13.28
CA SER A 136 -15.87 -19.08 12.08
C SER A 136 -17.36 -19.30 12.36
N SER A 137 -18.11 -18.22 12.54
CA SER A 137 -19.53 -18.15 12.15
C SER A 137 -19.71 -16.97 11.20
N VAL A 138 -19.75 -17.28 9.90
CA VAL A 138 -20.02 -16.31 8.84
C VAL A 138 -21.53 -16.06 8.82
N GLU A 139 -21.98 -14.84 9.15
CA GLU A 139 -23.34 -14.44 8.84
C GLU A 139 -23.49 -14.23 7.34
N VAL A 140 -24.29 -15.09 6.71
CA VAL A 140 -24.64 -15.00 5.30
C VAL A 140 -25.59 -13.80 5.12
N GLY A 141 -25.06 -12.69 4.60
CA GLY A 141 -25.88 -11.54 4.19
C GLY A 141 -25.17 -10.20 4.16
N THR A 142 -24.15 -9.98 5.00
CA THR A 142 -23.43 -8.69 5.09
C THR A 142 -21.97 -8.76 4.64
N GLY A 143 -21.41 -9.96 4.42
CA GLY A 143 -20.00 -10.13 4.07
C GLY A 143 -19.02 -9.77 5.20
N ARG A 144 -19.53 -9.43 6.41
CA ARG A 144 -18.71 -9.17 7.60
C ARG A 144 -18.61 -10.44 8.40
N ALA A 145 -17.40 -10.95 8.56
CA ALA A 145 -17.18 -12.07 9.46
C ALA A 145 -17.22 -11.58 10.91
N MET A 146 -18.11 -12.17 11.70
CA MET A 146 -18.15 -12.01 13.15
C MET A 146 -17.18 -13.04 13.75
N GLY A 147 -15.91 -12.65 13.90
CA GLY A 147 -14.86 -13.52 14.41
C GLY A 147 -13.72 -12.73 15.07
N LEU A 148 -12.85 -13.45 15.78
CA LEU A 148 -11.58 -12.91 16.25
C LEU A 148 -10.71 -12.63 15.02
N TYR A 149 -10.23 -11.40 14.86
CA TYR A 149 -9.30 -11.06 13.79
C TYR A 149 -7.86 -11.29 14.24
N GLN A 150 -7.04 -11.85 13.36
CA GLN A 150 -5.60 -11.99 13.53
C GLN A 150 -4.89 -11.03 12.56
N VAL A 151 -3.83 -10.39 13.04
CA VAL A 151 -2.99 -9.54 12.19
C VAL A 151 -2.21 -10.44 11.24
N VAL A 152 -2.40 -10.18 9.95
CA VAL A 152 -1.71 -10.85 8.85
C VAL A 152 -0.44 -10.09 8.48
N SER A 153 -0.58 -8.78 8.30
CA SER A 153 0.51 -7.89 7.93
C SER A 153 0.29 -6.53 8.55
N SER A 154 1.35 -5.88 8.99
CA SER A 154 1.28 -4.53 9.53
C SER A 154 2.56 -3.77 9.18
N THR A 155 2.41 -2.51 8.81
CA THR A 155 3.55 -1.60 8.62
C THR A 155 4.26 -1.27 9.93
N GLY A 156 3.56 -1.47 11.06
CA GLY A 156 3.86 -0.74 12.29
C GLY A 156 3.63 0.76 12.12
N PRO A 157 3.93 1.55 13.16
CA PRO A 157 3.79 3.01 13.10
C PRO A 157 4.72 3.58 12.04
N LEU A 158 4.16 4.34 11.09
CA LEU A 158 4.95 5.06 10.10
C LEU A 158 5.87 6.05 10.82
N PRO A 159 7.21 5.90 10.70
CA PRO A 159 8.14 6.81 11.35
C PRO A 159 7.94 8.24 10.86
N TYR A 160 8.28 9.21 11.71
CA TYR A 160 8.35 10.59 11.28
C TYR A 160 9.49 10.77 10.27
N ILE A 161 9.20 11.40 9.13
CA ILE A 161 10.21 11.80 8.14
C ILE A 161 9.95 13.25 7.71
N THR A 162 11.02 13.96 7.36
CA THR A 162 10.94 15.29 6.77
C THR A 162 11.14 15.16 5.26
N VAL A 163 10.04 15.21 4.54
CA VAL A 163 9.99 15.22 3.07
C VAL A 163 9.32 16.53 2.65
N MET A 164 9.97 17.27 1.76
CA MET A 164 9.37 18.47 1.18
C MET A 164 8.23 18.09 0.23
N ASP A 165 7.24 18.96 0.14
CA ASP A 165 6.19 18.82 -0.86
C ASP A 165 6.84 18.79 -2.26
N GLY A 166 6.32 17.92 -3.12
CA GLY A 166 6.87 17.73 -4.45
C GLY A 166 8.01 16.71 -4.53
N PHE A 167 8.06 15.76 -3.60
CA PHE A 167 8.85 14.52 -3.73
C PHE A 167 7.96 13.31 -3.53
N ASP A 168 8.11 12.33 -4.43
CA ASP A 168 7.38 11.07 -4.35
C ASP A 168 8.10 10.18 -3.33
N VAL A 169 7.43 9.89 -2.22
CA VAL A 169 7.95 9.05 -1.14
C VAL A 169 6.88 8.07 -0.68
N SER A 170 7.30 6.85 -0.43
CA SER A 170 6.50 5.74 0.10
C SER A 170 7.25 5.01 1.21
N TYR A 171 6.52 4.25 2.02
CA TYR A 171 7.05 3.41 3.08
C TYR A 171 6.91 1.95 2.65
N ALA A 172 8.04 1.36 2.27
CA ALA A 172 8.11 0.13 1.50
C ALA A 172 8.81 -0.98 2.30
N TRP A 173 8.32 -2.21 2.18
CA TRP A 173 8.93 -3.40 2.78
C TRP A 173 10.27 -3.71 2.12
N ASP A 174 11.33 -3.78 2.91
CA ASP A 174 12.62 -4.29 2.51
C ASP A 174 12.70 -5.80 2.78
N SER A 175 12.75 -6.58 1.70
CA SER A 175 12.94 -8.03 1.81
C SER A 175 14.32 -8.45 2.36
N THR A 176 15.31 -7.55 2.33
CA THR A 176 16.69 -7.80 2.77
C THR A 176 16.81 -7.64 4.28
N THR A 177 16.29 -6.53 4.83
CA THR A 177 16.35 -6.25 6.28
C THR A 177 15.13 -6.78 7.04
N GLY A 178 14.03 -7.10 6.33
CA GLY A 178 12.77 -7.53 6.93
C GLY A 178 12.06 -6.41 7.69
N ARG A 179 12.17 -5.17 7.20
CA ARG A 179 11.60 -3.97 7.82
C ARG A 179 11.04 -3.03 6.76
N TYR A 180 10.11 -2.17 7.15
CA TYR A 180 9.67 -1.09 6.29
C TYR A 180 10.63 0.10 6.38
N GLU A 181 10.97 0.66 5.23
CA GLU A 181 11.84 1.82 5.08
C GLU A 181 11.21 2.84 4.14
N TYR A 182 11.46 4.12 4.38
CA TYR A 182 11.03 5.15 3.43
C TYR A 182 11.94 5.12 2.21
N THR A 183 11.33 5.19 1.03
CA THR A 183 12.03 5.30 -0.24
C THR A 183 11.54 6.47 -1.08
N SER A 184 12.46 7.05 -1.86
CA SER A 184 12.17 8.07 -2.86
C SER A 184 11.74 7.52 -4.22
N THR A 185 11.59 6.19 -4.34
CA THR A 185 11.18 5.52 -5.57
C THR A 185 10.00 4.60 -5.27
N PRO A 186 8.76 5.13 -5.25
CA PRO A 186 7.59 4.28 -5.11
C PRO A 186 7.50 3.26 -6.25
N THR A 187 7.07 2.03 -5.94
CA THR A 187 7.06 0.90 -6.87
C THR A 187 5.67 0.26 -7.04
N PRO A 188 4.65 1.06 -7.39
CA PRO A 188 3.29 0.56 -7.54
C PRO A 188 3.19 -0.58 -8.57
N GLY A 189 2.63 -1.71 -8.15
CA GLY A 189 2.38 -2.91 -8.93
C GLY A 189 3.59 -3.83 -9.10
N ALA A 190 4.67 -3.64 -8.35
CA ALA A 190 5.92 -4.38 -8.52
C ALA A 190 6.68 -4.61 -7.21
N GLY A 191 7.72 -5.43 -7.27
CA GLY A 191 8.64 -5.60 -6.14
C GLY A 191 9.40 -4.33 -5.80
N ASN A 192 9.53 -4.05 -4.51
CA ASN A 192 10.10 -2.80 -4.02
C ASN A 192 11.56 -2.59 -4.43
N VAL A 193 11.85 -1.37 -4.90
CA VAL A 193 13.21 -0.89 -5.19
C VAL A 193 13.51 0.27 -4.26
N LEU A 194 14.30 0.00 -3.22
CA LEU A 194 14.59 0.99 -2.18
C LEU A 194 15.71 1.93 -2.61
N THR A 195 15.32 3.15 -2.94
CA THR A 195 16.21 4.30 -3.08
C THR A 195 16.13 5.16 -1.81
N PRO A 196 17.26 5.50 -1.16
CA PRO A 196 17.23 6.35 0.03
C PRO A 196 16.52 7.68 -0.21
N VAL A 197 15.81 8.16 0.81
CA VAL A 197 15.28 9.53 0.81
C VAL A 197 16.46 10.48 1.06
N GLY A 198 16.66 11.43 0.14
CA GLY A 198 17.73 12.43 0.26
C GLY A 198 17.58 13.31 1.50
N SER A 199 18.69 13.86 1.97
CA SER A 199 18.72 14.86 3.03
C SER A 199 17.91 16.11 2.66
N THR A 200 17.53 16.92 3.65
CA THR A 200 16.83 18.19 3.39
C THR A 200 17.61 19.11 2.45
N ALA A 201 18.95 19.12 2.53
CA ALA A 201 19.78 19.93 1.63
C ALA A 201 19.70 19.44 0.17
N GLU A 202 19.73 18.12 -0.04
CA GLU A 202 19.58 17.51 -1.36
C GLU A 202 18.17 17.75 -1.92
N GLN A 203 17.13 17.60 -1.08
CA GLN A 203 15.75 17.93 -1.46
C GLN A 203 15.59 19.40 -1.85
N ILE A 204 16.16 20.34 -1.09
CA ILE A 204 16.14 21.78 -1.44
C ILE A 204 16.82 22.02 -2.78
N ALA A 205 17.98 21.40 -3.03
CA ALA A 205 18.70 21.57 -4.29
C ALA A 205 17.89 21.02 -5.48
N ALA A 206 17.28 19.85 -5.31
CA ALA A 206 16.42 19.25 -6.32
C ALA A 206 15.15 20.10 -6.59
N LEU A 207 14.49 20.59 -5.54
CA LEU A 207 13.31 21.44 -5.66
C LEU A 207 13.64 22.77 -6.35
N LYS A 208 14.78 23.40 -6.01
CA LYS A 208 15.24 24.61 -6.72
C LYS A 208 15.44 24.36 -8.21
N THR A 209 16.02 23.21 -8.57
CA THR A 209 16.21 22.84 -9.98
C THR A 209 14.87 22.68 -10.70
N GLN A 210 13.89 22.02 -10.07
CA GLN A 210 12.53 21.89 -10.63
C GLN A 210 11.83 23.25 -10.80
N LEU A 211 11.90 24.11 -9.78
CA LEU A 211 11.29 25.44 -9.83
C LEU A 211 11.95 26.34 -10.87
N THR A 212 13.28 26.28 -11.04
CA THR A 212 13.96 26.98 -12.13
C THR A 212 13.46 26.51 -13.49
N ALA A 213 13.38 25.20 -13.72
CA ALA A 213 12.85 24.67 -14.99
C ALA A 213 11.39 25.07 -15.22
N GLN A 214 10.57 25.09 -14.16
CA GLN A 214 9.18 25.57 -14.24
C GLN A 214 9.11 27.07 -14.57
N ASN A 215 9.97 27.88 -13.97
CA ASN A 215 10.05 29.31 -14.27
C ASN A 215 10.51 29.56 -15.70
N ASP A 216 11.44 28.76 -16.23
CA ASP A 216 11.88 28.87 -17.63
C ASP A 216 10.73 28.57 -18.60
N LEU A 217 9.93 27.52 -18.31
CA LEU A 217 8.69 27.24 -19.06
C LEU A 217 7.67 28.38 -18.93
N GLY A 218 7.52 28.94 -17.72
CA GLY A 218 6.65 30.08 -17.46
C GLY A 218 7.06 31.32 -18.23
N ALA A 219 8.36 31.63 -18.29
CA ALA A 219 8.88 32.80 -19.01
C ALA A 219 8.55 32.74 -20.50
N VAL A 220 8.67 31.54 -21.10
CA VAL A 220 8.25 31.29 -22.48
C VAL A 220 6.72 31.37 -22.61
N PHE A 221 5.97 30.75 -21.71
CA PHE A 221 4.50 30.74 -21.75
C PHE A 221 3.91 32.16 -21.64
N PHE A 222 4.41 32.97 -20.71
CA PHE A 222 3.93 34.33 -20.46
C PHE A 222 4.62 35.39 -21.32
N ASN A 223 5.61 34.99 -22.14
CA ASN A 223 6.46 35.91 -22.91
C ASN A 223 7.04 37.04 -22.05
N MET A 224 7.62 36.66 -20.92
CA MET A 224 8.08 37.60 -19.91
C MET A 224 9.23 37.02 -19.09
N ASP A 225 10.39 37.68 -19.11
CA ASP A 225 11.54 37.36 -18.26
C ASP A 225 11.34 37.83 -16.81
N ASP A 226 12.31 37.54 -15.94
CA ASP A 226 12.32 37.93 -14.52
C ASP A 226 12.35 39.45 -14.29
N ARG A 227 12.58 40.25 -15.34
CA ARG A 227 12.54 41.72 -15.33
C ARG A 227 11.28 42.28 -15.95
N GLY A 228 10.36 41.43 -16.41
CA GLY A 228 9.13 41.86 -17.08
C GLY A 228 9.27 42.14 -18.57
N LEU A 229 10.36 41.72 -19.22
CA LEU A 229 10.62 41.98 -20.64
C LEU A 229 10.25 40.78 -21.50
N SER A 230 9.80 41.03 -22.73
CA SER A 230 9.48 39.97 -23.70
C SER A 230 10.68 39.08 -24.01
N VAL A 231 10.44 37.77 -24.17
CA VAL A 231 11.46 36.79 -24.52
C VAL A 231 11.34 36.36 -26.00
N PRO A 232 12.45 36.02 -26.69
CA PRO A 232 12.45 35.80 -28.14
C PRO A 232 11.50 34.71 -28.65
N ASP A 233 11.26 33.66 -27.86
CA ASP A 233 10.38 32.54 -28.19
C ASP A 233 9.09 32.55 -27.36
N GLY A 234 8.77 33.69 -26.74
CA GLY A 234 7.60 33.83 -25.89
C GLY A 234 6.31 33.73 -26.70
N MET A 235 5.27 33.15 -26.11
CA MET A 235 3.97 33.12 -26.77
C MET A 235 3.43 34.54 -26.98
N ASP A 236 2.72 34.77 -28.08
CA ASP A 236 2.02 36.03 -28.28
C ASP A 236 1.10 36.28 -27.09
N THR A 237 1.03 37.54 -26.64
CA THR A 237 0.18 37.94 -25.51
C THR A 237 -1.29 37.88 -25.95
N VAL A 238 -1.86 36.67 -26.01
CA VAL A 238 -3.26 36.46 -26.40
C VAL A 238 -4.02 35.92 -25.19
N LEU A 239 -4.62 36.85 -24.45
CA LEU A 239 -5.65 36.53 -23.48
C LEU A 239 -7.00 36.74 -24.20
N ASP A 240 -7.44 35.73 -24.95
CA ASP A 240 -8.77 35.75 -25.57
C ASP A 240 -9.78 35.12 -24.61
N LEU A 241 -10.54 35.98 -23.95
CA LEU A 241 -11.55 35.59 -22.95
C LEU A 241 -12.92 35.55 -23.63
N ARG A 242 -13.28 34.38 -24.16
CA ARG A 242 -14.61 34.18 -24.77
C ARG A 242 -15.64 33.82 -23.71
N LEU A 243 -16.36 34.83 -23.24
CA LEU A 243 -17.51 34.67 -22.36
C LEU A 243 -18.78 34.52 -23.21
N VAL A 244 -19.52 33.42 -23.01
CA VAL A 244 -20.87 33.24 -23.57
C VAL A 244 -21.86 33.54 -22.46
N MET A 245 -22.71 34.53 -22.67
CA MET A 245 -23.71 34.98 -21.71
C MET A 245 -25.04 35.23 -22.41
N VAL A 246 -26.11 35.08 -21.66
CA VAL A 246 -27.45 35.48 -22.11
C VAL A 246 -27.50 37.00 -22.23
N GLU A 247 -28.30 37.50 -23.17
CA GLU A 247 -28.30 38.91 -23.57
C GLU A 247 -28.63 39.88 -22.43
N ASP A 248 -29.51 39.46 -21.50
CA ASP A 248 -29.87 40.26 -20.32
C ASP A 248 -28.69 40.42 -19.35
N ASP A 249 -27.91 39.36 -19.11
CA ASP A 249 -26.73 39.39 -18.24
C ASP A 249 -25.62 40.24 -18.86
N TYR A 250 -25.40 40.12 -20.17
CA TYR A 250 -24.44 40.96 -20.89
C TYR A 250 -24.82 42.44 -20.80
N SER A 251 -26.11 42.75 -21.02
CA SER A 251 -26.64 44.11 -20.93
C SER A 251 -26.51 44.68 -19.53
N TYR A 252 -26.80 43.88 -18.50
CA TYR A 252 -26.62 44.28 -17.11
C TYR A 252 -25.14 44.55 -16.79
N LEU A 253 -24.23 43.69 -17.23
CA LEU A 253 -22.79 43.83 -16.98
C LEU A 253 -22.22 45.09 -17.65
N LEU A 254 -22.63 45.39 -18.89
CA LEU A 254 -22.25 46.62 -19.57
C LEU A 254 -22.78 47.89 -18.89
N GLN A 255 -24.01 47.85 -18.39
CA GLN A 255 -24.62 49.00 -17.68
C GLN A 255 -24.02 49.22 -16.29
N ASN A 256 -23.50 48.16 -15.67
CA ASN A 256 -22.94 48.17 -14.32
C ASN A 256 -21.43 47.91 -14.32
N ALA A 257 -20.73 48.28 -15.40
CA ALA A 257 -19.29 48.07 -15.51
C ALA A 257 -18.57 48.83 -14.38
N SER A 258 -18.02 48.10 -13.42
CA SER A 258 -17.14 48.64 -12.40
C SER A 258 -15.70 48.40 -12.81
N TYR A 259 -14.90 49.46 -12.82
CA TYR A 259 -13.46 49.34 -12.99
C TYR A 259 -12.82 49.22 -11.61
N GLU A 260 -12.11 48.13 -11.36
CA GLU A 260 -11.16 48.12 -10.26
C GLU A 260 -9.98 49.02 -10.65
N VAL A 261 -9.88 50.17 -9.98
CA VAL A 261 -8.69 51.02 -10.09
C VAL A 261 -7.61 50.35 -9.25
N TYR A 262 -6.53 49.92 -9.91
CA TYR A 262 -5.31 49.47 -9.23
C TYR A 262 -4.96 50.46 -8.12
N ARG A 263 -5.00 49.99 -6.87
CA ARG A 263 -4.49 50.75 -5.73
C ARG A 263 -3.06 50.28 -5.48
N PRO A 264 -2.05 51.16 -5.63
CA PRO A 264 -0.69 50.81 -5.28
C PRO A 264 -0.65 50.32 -3.83
N PHE A 265 0.05 49.21 -3.60
CA PHE A 265 0.37 48.78 -2.25
C PHE A 265 1.21 49.86 -1.57
N GLN A 266 0.69 50.44 -0.48
CA GLN A 266 1.46 51.31 0.41
C GLN A 266 1.81 50.48 1.64
N SER A 267 3.10 50.19 1.80
CA SER A 267 3.67 49.57 3.01
C SER A 267 3.76 50.59 4.14
#